data_AF-A0A9E1IJJ2-F1
#
_entry.id   AF-A0A9E1IJJ2-F1
#
_cell.length_a   1.000
_cell.length_b   1.000
_cell.length_c   1.000
_cell.angle_alpha   90.00
_cell.angle_beta   90.00
_cell.angle_gamma   90.00
#
_symmetry.space_group_name_H-M   'P 1'
#
loop_
_entity.id
_entity.type
_entity.pdbx_description
1 polymer ?
#
loop_
_entity_poly.entity_id
_entity_poly.type
_entity_poly.pdbx_seq_one_letter_code
_entity_poly.pdbx_strand_id
1 'polypeptide(L)'
;MGRRSVQLPNTLRDNLQDELEIFLQASSPSPETIATYLIENLEIWADEVGVEDVIGLLEESGALEITLQDNLESEMSSNDEFESTAEEVLSLFESLCEVDWVDSDDFETALIDEEELDDEEELVEEEEDLK
;
A
#
# COMPACT_ATOMS: atom_id res chain seq x y z
N MET A 1 -4.61 -5.58 -20.80
CA MET A 1 -3.77 -4.99 -19.75
C MET A 1 -4.19 -5.68 -18.48
N GLY A 2 -3.34 -6.52 -17.90
CA GLY A 2 -3.60 -7.05 -16.55
C GLY A 2 -3.51 -5.88 -15.59
N ARG A 3 -4.49 -5.75 -14.69
CA ARG A 3 -4.38 -4.82 -13.57
C ARG A 3 -3.17 -5.24 -12.75
N ARG A 4 -2.30 -4.30 -12.40
CA ARG A 4 -1.13 -4.56 -11.55
C ARG A 4 -1.63 -4.41 -10.13
N SER A 5 -1.69 -5.51 -9.38
CA SER A 5 -1.94 -5.49 -7.96
C SER A 5 -0.70 -5.02 -7.20
N VAL A 6 -0.89 -4.31 -6.08
CA VAL A 6 0.21 -3.95 -5.18
C VAL A 6 0.55 -5.15 -4.34
N GLN A 7 1.81 -5.58 -4.37
CA GLN A 7 2.29 -6.68 -3.53
C GLN A 7 2.76 -6.13 -2.19
N LEU A 8 2.13 -6.57 -1.10
CA LEU A 8 2.50 -6.20 0.27
C LEU A 8 2.82 -7.47 1.08
N PRO A 9 3.76 -7.41 2.04
CA PRO A 9 4.14 -8.61 2.77
C PRO A 9 3.08 -9.00 3.81
N ASN A 10 2.88 -10.31 4.02
CA ASN A 10 1.98 -10.83 5.06
C ASN A 10 2.37 -10.34 6.46
N THR A 11 3.65 -10.09 6.73
CA THR A 11 4.09 -9.51 8.01
C THR A 11 3.51 -8.12 8.26
N LEU A 12 3.29 -7.31 7.23
CA LEU A 12 2.60 -6.03 7.35
C LEU A 12 1.11 -6.26 7.64
N ARG A 13 0.47 -7.16 6.91
CA ARG A 13 -0.95 -7.51 7.13
C ARG A 13 -1.21 -7.92 8.57
N ASP A 14 -0.41 -8.85 9.09
CA ASP A 14 -0.53 -9.37 10.44
C ASP A 14 -0.34 -8.25 11.48
N ASN A 15 0.64 -7.36 11.25
CA ASN A 15 0.88 -6.21 12.13
C ASN A 15 -0.30 -5.23 12.13
N LEU A 16 -0.79 -4.86 10.94
CA LEU A 16 -1.96 -3.97 10.81
C LEU A 16 -3.19 -4.58 11.47
N GLN A 17 -3.38 -5.90 11.34
CA GLN A 17 -4.50 -6.59 11.96
C GLN A 17 -4.43 -6.50 13.48
N ASP A 18 -3.27 -6.81 14.07
CA ASP A 18 -3.05 -6.74 15.52
C ASP A 18 -3.24 -5.31 16.05
N GLU A 19 -2.65 -4.31 15.38
CA GLU A 19 -2.73 -2.91 15.77
C GLU A 19 -4.16 -2.35 15.65
N LEU A 20 -4.87 -2.66 14.55
CA LEU A 20 -6.27 -2.29 14.38
C LEU A 20 -7.16 -2.95 15.44
N GLU A 21 -6.92 -4.23 15.76
CA GLU A 21 -7.71 -4.93 16.77
C GLU A 21 -7.54 -4.25 18.14
N ILE A 22 -6.30 -3.91 18.52
CA ILE A 22 -6.02 -3.17 19.76
C ILE A 22 -6.71 -1.80 19.74
N PHE A 23 -6.61 -1.06 18.64
CA PHE A 23 -7.19 0.27 18.48
C PHE A 23 -8.73 0.25 18.60
N LEU A 24 -9.38 -0.68 17.91
CA LEU A 24 -10.84 -0.88 17.88
C LEU A 24 -11.38 -1.46 19.19
N GLN A 25 -10.58 -2.19 19.96
CA GLN A 25 -10.97 -2.65 21.29
C GLN A 25 -10.83 -1.55 22.35
N ALA A 26 -9.81 -0.69 22.23
CA ALA A 26 -9.55 0.37 23.19
C ALA A 26 -10.55 1.53 23.08
N SER A 27 -11.13 1.74 21.90
CA SER A 27 -12.04 2.84 21.58
C SER A 27 -13.06 2.40 20.54
N SER A 28 -14.19 3.10 20.43
CA SER A 28 -15.10 2.98 19.27
C SER A 28 -14.85 4.16 18.32
N PRO A 29 -13.74 4.16 17.57
CA PRO A 29 -13.37 5.27 16.68
C PRO A 29 -14.39 5.44 15.55
N SER A 30 -14.46 6.65 15.01
CA SER A 30 -15.23 6.91 13.78
C SER A 30 -14.49 6.37 12.55
N PRO A 31 -15.20 6.10 11.44
CA PRO A 31 -14.61 5.65 10.17
C PRO A 31 -13.42 6.48 9.70
N GLU A 32 -13.53 7.82 9.75
CA GLU A 32 -12.44 8.74 9.43
C GLU A 32 -11.17 8.45 10.25
N THR A 33 -11.32 8.19 11.55
CA THR A 33 -10.18 7.92 12.44
C THR A 33 -9.57 6.55 12.17
N ILE A 34 -10.40 5.55 11.82
CA ILE A 34 -9.92 4.22 11.42
C ILE A 34 -9.10 4.33 10.13
N ALA A 35 -9.63 5.03 9.11
CA ALA A 35 -8.95 5.24 7.83
C ALA A 35 -7.61 5.98 8.02
N THR A 36 -7.62 7.05 8.81
CA THR A 36 -6.41 7.81 9.16
C THR A 36 -5.38 6.91 9.83
N TYR A 37 -5.79 6.14 10.85
CA TYR A 37 -4.88 5.26 11.59
C TYR A 37 -4.26 4.18 10.68
N LEU A 38 -5.05 3.58 9.78
CA LEU A 38 -4.54 2.61 8.81
C LEU A 38 -3.48 3.23 7.89
N ILE A 39 -3.76 4.41 7.34
CA ILE A 39 -2.84 5.13 6.45
C ILE A 39 -1.54 5.49 7.18
N GLU A 40 -1.62 6.01 8.40
CA GLU A 40 -0.44 6.34 9.20
C GLU A 40 0.44 5.10 9.44
N ASN A 41 -0.15 3.94 9.74
CA ASN A 41 0.63 2.70 9.92
C ASN A 41 1.29 2.22 8.62
N LEU A 42 0.61 2.38 7.47
CA LEU A 42 1.19 2.08 6.16
C LEU A 42 2.37 2.99 5.83
N GLU A 43 2.24 4.30 6.09
CA GLU A 43 3.31 5.27 5.86
C GLU A 43 4.51 5.02 6.80
N ILE A 44 4.25 4.70 8.08
CA ILE A 44 5.31 4.32 9.02
C ILE A 44 6.06 3.10 8.51
N TRP A 45 5.34 2.04 8.12
CA TRP A 45 5.97 0.85 7.59
C TRP A 45 6.77 1.15 6.31
N ALA A 46 6.20 1.93 5.39
CA ALA A 46 6.86 2.30 4.14
C ALA A 46 8.17 3.07 4.39
N ASP A 47 8.19 4.01 5.34
CA ASP A 47 9.42 4.69 5.77
C ASP A 47 10.45 3.71 6.35
N GLU A 48 10.01 2.71 7.13
CA GLU A 48 10.90 1.68 7.71
C GLU A 48 11.55 0.78 6.65
N VAL A 49 10.82 0.44 5.58
CA VAL A 49 11.31 -0.42 4.50
C VAL A 49 11.87 0.34 3.29
N GLY A 50 11.79 1.67 3.30
CA GLY A 50 12.29 2.54 2.23
C GLY A 50 11.40 2.60 0.98
N VAL A 51 10.09 2.32 1.11
CA VAL A 51 9.13 2.45 0.02
C VAL A 51 8.66 3.90 -0.08
N GLU A 52 8.89 4.53 -1.22
CA GLU A 52 8.43 5.90 -1.47
C GLU A 52 6.95 5.91 -1.89
N ASP A 53 6.17 6.84 -1.32
CA ASP A 53 4.77 7.12 -1.68
C ASP A 53 3.86 5.87 -1.82
N VAL A 54 3.86 5.02 -0.79
CA VAL A 54 3.03 3.80 -0.75
C VAL A 54 1.54 4.09 -0.98
N ILE A 55 1.05 5.23 -0.52
CA ILE A 55 -0.36 5.61 -0.66
C ILE A 55 -0.66 5.93 -2.13
N GLY A 56 0.20 6.69 -2.82
CA GLY A 56 0.06 6.94 -4.24
C GLY A 56 0.03 5.65 -5.08
N LEU A 57 0.88 4.67 -4.75
CA LEU A 57 0.90 3.36 -5.41
C LEU A 57 -0.42 2.59 -5.22
N LEU A 58 -0.96 2.60 -4.00
CA LEU A 58 -2.23 1.94 -3.67
C LEU A 58 -3.42 2.61 -4.37
N GLU A 59 -3.46 3.94 -4.39
CA GLU A 59 -4.50 4.70 -5.09
C GLU A 59 -4.47 4.47 -6.61
N GLU A 60 -3.27 4.41 -7.20
CA GLU A 60 -3.10 4.13 -8.63
C GLU A 60 -3.53 2.70 -8.97
N SER A 61 -3.11 1.71 -8.17
CA SER A 61 -3.47 0.30 -8.35
C SER A 61 -4.98 0.07 -8.27
N GLY A 62 -5.61 0.60 -7.22
CA GLY A 62 -7.07 0.54 -7.04
C GLY A 62 -7.86 1.35 -8.07
N ALA A 63 -7.18 2.16 -8.90
CA ALA A 63 -7.78 3.13 -9.79
C ALA A 63 -8.81 4.02 -9.07
N LEU A 64 -8.45 4.47 -7.86
CA LEU A 64 -9.35 5.20 -6.98
C LEU A 64 -9.65 6.59 -7.58
N GLU A 65 -10.94 6.94 -7.63
CA GLU A 65 -11.38 8.24 -8.18
C GLU A 65 -11.17 9.42 -7.19
N ILE A 66 -11.00 9.10 -5.91
CA ILE A 66 -10.76 10.00 -4.78
C ILE A 66 -9.68 9.39 -3.88
N THR A 67 -9.28 10.08 -2.82
CA THR A 67 -8.23 9.58 -1.93
C THR A 67 -8.61 8.25 -1.29
N LEU A 68 -7.61 7.44 -0.94
CA LEU A 68 -7.81 6.19 -0.22
C LEU A 68 -8.55 6.43 1.10
N GLN A 69 -8.20 7.51 1.82
CA GLN A 69 -8.86 7.90 3.06
C GLN A 69 -10.36 8.12 2.85
N ASP A 70 -10.74 8.90 1.83
CA ASP A 70 -12.14 9.22 1.55
C ASP A 70 -12.92 7.96 1.12
N ASN A 71 -12.32 7.07 0.32
CA ASN A 71 -12.96 5.80 -0.06
C ASN A 71 -13.23 4.92 1.15
N LEU A 72 -12.22 4.73 2.01
CA LEU A 72 -12.33 3.93 3.24
C LEU A 72 -13.42 4.49 4.16
N GLU A 73 -13.40 5.80 4.43
CA GLU A 73 -14.42 6.46 5.25
C GLU A 73 -15.82 6.29 4.64
N SER A 74 -15.96 6.52 3.34
CA SER A 74 -17.24 6.43 2.63
C SER A 74 -17.82 5.04 2.69
N GLU A 75 -17.02 4.01 2.40
CA GLU A 75 -17.48 2.61 2.40
C GLU A 75 -17.85 2.14 3.81
N MET A 76 -17.03 2.44 4.81
CA MET A 76 -17.32 2.13 6.21
C MET A 76 -18.56 2.85 6.74
N SER A 77 -18.80 4.09 6.31
CA SER A 77 -19.95 4.90 6.77
C SER A 77 -21.24 4.59 6.00
N SER A 78 -21.13 4.16 4.75
CA SER A 78 -22.27 3.90 3.88
C SER A 78 -22.84 2.49 4.04
N ASN A 79 -22.05 1.57 4.61
CA ASN A 79 -22.46 0.21 4.85
C ASN A 79 -22.93 0.03 6.31
N ASP A 80 -24.24 0.06 6.53
CA ASP A 80 -24.87 -0.14 7.85
C ASP A 80 -24.57 -1.53 8.46
N GLU A 81 -24.14 -2.51 7.66
CA GLU A 81 -23.74 -3.86 8.11
C GLU A 81 -22.23 -3.99 8.33
N PHE A 82 -21.45 -2.94 8.09
CA PHE A 82 -20.01 -2.97 8.30
C PHE A 82 -19.68 -3.09 9.79
N GLU A 83 -19.10 -4.23 10.17
CA GLU A 83 -18.57 -4.40 11.51
C GLU A 83 -17.18 -3.78 11.57
N SER A 84 -16.98 -2.77 12.42
CA SER A 84 -15.68 -2.13 12.63
C SER A 84 -14.70 -3.08 13.36
N THR A 85 -14.34 -4.17 12.71
CA THR A 85 -13.34 -5.15 13.12
C THR A 85 -12.11 -5.00 12.25
N ALA A 86 -10.95 -5.44 12.75
CA ALA A 86 -9.71 -5.35 11.99
C ALA A 86 -9.79 -6.13 10.67
N GLU A 87 -10.41 -7.32 10.67
CA GLU A 87 -10.58 -8.16 9.49
C GLU A 87 -11.43 -7.49 8.41
N GLU A 88 -12.55 -6.87 8.77
CA GLU A 88 -13.43 -6.18 7.81
C GLU A 88 -12.75 -4.93 7.23
N VAL A 89 -12.05 -4.15 8.06
CA VAL A 89 -11.29 -2.96 7.61
C VAL A 89 -10.19 -3.37 6.63
N LEU A 90 -9.42 -4.41 6.94
CA LEU A 90 -8.36 -4.89 6.05
C LEU A 90 -8.91 -5.51 4.78
N SER A 91 -10.03 -6.23 4.85
CA SER A 91 -10.68 -6.80 3.66
C SER A 91 -11.20 -5.71 2.73
N LEU A 92 -11.75 -4.62 3.28
CA LEU A 92 -12.15 -3.44 2.52
C LEU A 92 -10.93 -2.78 1.86
N PHE A 93 -9.86 -2.56 2.62
CA PHE A 93 -8.60 -2.00 2.10
C PHE A 93 -8.03 -2.84 0.95
N GLU A 94 -7.95 -4.16 1.13
CA GLU A 94 -7.46 -5.10 0.12
C GLU A 94 -8.28 -5.00 -1.18
N SER A 95 -9.61 -4.95 -1.04
CA SER A 95 -10.51 -4.83 -2.18
C SER A 95 -10.42 -3.47 -2.88
N LEU A 96 -10.18 -2.38 -2.16
CA LEU A 96 -10.09 -1.03 -2.75
C LEU A 96 -8.78 -0.84 -3.50
N CYS A 97 -7.67 -1.31 -2.94
CA CYS A 97 -6.34 -1.05 -3.46
C CYS A 97 -5.81 -2.15 -4.42
N GLU A 98 -6.60 -3.21 -4.63
CA GLU A 98 -6.17 -4.43 -5.34
C GLU A 98 -4.84 -4.97 -4.75
N VAL A 99 -4.77 -5.10 -3.43
CA VAL A 99 -3.57 -5.61 -2.72
C VAL A 99 -3.51 -7.13 -2.82
N ASP A 100 -2.33 -7.65 -3.13
CA ASP A 100 -1.99 -9.06 -3.00
C ASP A 100 -0.97 -9.25 -1.88
N TRP A 101 -1.35 -10.03 -0.86
CA TRP A 101 -0.46 -10.34 0.26
C TRP A 101 0.51 -11.47 -0.11
N VAL A 102 1.81 -11.18 -0.07
CA VAL A 102 2.88 -12.13 -0.41
C VAL A 102 3.71 -12.49 0.82
N ASP A 103 4.41 -13.62 0.78
CA ASP A 103 5.38 -13.94 1.84
C ASP A 103 6.50 -12.89 1.87
N SER A 104 7.03 -12.57 3.05
CA SER A 104 8.05 -11.52 3.20
C SER A 104 9.32 -11.81 2.39
N ASP A 105 9.69 -13.08 2.24
CA ASP A 105 10.79 -13.52 1.38
C ASP A 105 10.54 -13.21 -0.11
N ASP A 106 9.29 -13.28 -0.57
CA ASP A 106 8.90 -12.93 -1.94
C ASP A 106 8.82 -11.41 -2.13
N PHE A 107 8.43 -10.65 -1.09
CA PHE A 107 8.35 -9.19 -1.12
C PHE A 107 9.71 -8.51 -1.30
N GLU A 108 10.75 -8.93 -0.56
CA GLU A 108 12.11 -8.38 -0.71
C GLU A 108 12.63 -8.53 -2.15
N THR A 109 12.23 -9.60 -2.83
CA THR A 109 12.62 -9.86 -4.22
C THR A 109 11.90 -8.92 -5.20
N ALA A 110 10.67 -8.51 -4.89
CA ALA A 110 9.87 -7.63 -5.74
C ALA A 110 10.32 -6.16 -5.68
N LEU A 111 10.74 -5.67 -4.51
CA LEU A 111 11.25 -4.30 -4.35
C LEU A 111 12.57 -4.06 -5.10
N ILE A 112 13.42 -5.09 -5.19
CA ILE A 112 14.73 -5.00 -5.86
C ILE A 112 14.58 -4.91 -7.39
N ASP A 113 13.46 -5.37 -7.97
CA ASP A 113 13.23 -5.37 -9.42
C ASP A 113 12.84 -3.97 -9.97
N GLU A 114 12.34 -3.06 -9.12
CA GLU A 114 12.00 -1.68 -9.54
C GLU A 114 13.17 -0.67 -9.39
N GLU A 115 14.21 -0.96 -8.60
CA GLU A 115 15.40 -0.09 -8.47
C GLU A 115 16.47 -0.30 -9.56
N GLU A 116 16.35 -1.31 -10.45
CA GLU A 116 17.34 -1.58 -11.53
C GLU A 116 17.08 -0.83 -12.86
N LEU A 117 16.33 0.29 -12.87
CA LEU A 117 16.05 1.06 -14.09
C LEU A 117 16.44 2.55 -14.03
N ASP A 118 17.55 2.91 -13.40
CA ASP A 118 18.17 4.25 -13.61
C ASP A 118 19.71 4.24 -13.66
N ASP A 119 20.30 3.22 -14.29
CA ASP A 119 21.66 3.34 -14.85
C ASP A 119 21.56 3.45 -16.38
N GLU A 120 20.96 4.56 -16.85
CA GLU A 120 21.18 5.02 -18.23
C GLU A 120 22.61 5.60 -18.32
N GLU A 121 23.61 4.72 -18.27
CA GLU A 121 25.01 5.07 -18.50
C GLU A 121 25.14 5.53 -19.96
N GLU A 122 25.15 6.85 -20.15
CA GLU A 122 25.38 7.59 -21.37
C GLU A 122 26.53 6.97 -22.21
N LEU A 123 26.18 6.23 -23.26
CA LEU A 123 27.15 5.77 -24.27
C LEU A 123 27.68 6.99 -25.04
N VAL A 124 28.76 7.58 -24.55
CA VAL A 124 29.57 8.51 -25.35
C VAL A 124 30.25 7.73 -26.48
N GLU A 125 29.60 7.71 -27.64
CA GLU A 125 30.24 7.41 -28.93
C GLU A 125 31.25 8.53 -29.22
N GLU A 126 32.50 8.41 -28.73
CA GLU A 126 33.57 9.26 -29.24
C GLU A 126 33.91 8.83 -30.67
N GLU A 127 33.52 9.72 -31.59
CA GLU A 127 33.76 9.68 -33.03
C GLU A 127 35.22 9.38 -33.41
N GLU A 128 35.37 8.74 -34.56
CA GLU A 128 36.62 8.49 -35.26
C GLU A 128 37.51 9.73 -35.39
N ASP A 129 38.67 9.75 -34.71
CA ASP A 129 39.77 10.62 -35.13
C ASP A 129 40.65 9.91 -36.16
N LEU A 130 40.24 10.10 -37.42
CA LEU A 130 41.09 9.94 -38.60
C LEU A 130 42.32 10.85 -38.50
N LYS A 131 43.51 10.28 -38.25
CA LYS A 131 44.78 10.72 -38.87
C LYS A 131 45.96 9.77 -38.75
#